data_AF-J9G4E3-F1
#
_entry.id   AF-J9G4E3-F1
#
_cell.length_a   1.000
_cell.length_b   1.000
_cell.length_c   1.000
_cell.angle_alpha   90.00
_cell.angle_beta   90.00
_cell.angle_gamma   90.00
#
_symmetry.space_group_name_H-M   'P 1'
#
loop_
_entity.id
_entity.type
_entity.pdbx_description
1 polymer ?
#
loop_
_entity_poly.entity_id
_entity_poly.type
_entity_poly.pdbx_seq_one_letter_code
_entity_poly.pdbx_strand_id
1 'polypeptide(L)'
;MGQINSNELTDILIIVVRYFGGIKLGTSGLIVAYKAAAAEAIAAANMIEKTVDEEVAVVFEYPFMNDIMRIVKEEEPAILEQSYDMDCLMRLRIRQSMMPKLRARLEKVETARLLEE
;
A
#
# COMPACT_ATOMS: atom_id res chain seq x y z
N MET A 1 19.38 8.87 -8.91
CA MET A 1 18.61 7.94 -8.05
C MET A 1 19.33 7.45 -6.80
N GLY A 2 20.65 7.65 -6.65
CA GLY A 2 21.40 7.11 -5.51
C GLY A 2 20.78 7.39 -4.13
N GLN A 3 20.32 8.62 -3.88
CA GLN A 3 19.70 8.97 -2.58
C GLN A 3 18.33 8.32 -2.35
N ILE A 4 17.48 8.20 -3.37
CA ILE A 4 16.17 7.54 -3.24
C ILE A 4 16.38 6.05 -2.93
N ASN A 5 17.21 5.37 -3.72
CA ASN A 5 17.45 3.95 -3.58
C ASN A 5 18.21 3.59 -2.29
N SER A 6 19.18 4.41 -1.86
CA SER A 6 19.94 4.16 -0.63
C SER A 6 19.12 4.32 0.63
N ASN A 7 17.99 5.03 0.56
CA ASN A 7 17.04 5.19 1.67
C ASN A 7 15.78 4.33 1.46
N GLU A 8 15.80 3.39 0.50
CA GLU A 8 14.70 2.45 0.23
C GLU A 8 13.33 3.13 -0.02
N LEU A 9 13.35 4.36 -0.54
CA LEU A 9 12.14 5.15 -0.74
C LEU A 9 11.43 4.76 -2.03
N THR A 10 10.11 4.67 -1.95
CA THR A 10 9.21 4.44 -3.09
C THR A 10 8.10 5.49 -3.07
N ASP A 11 7.36 5.64 -4.19
CA ASP A 11 6.28 6.63 -4.34
C ASP A 11 6.68 8.08 -3.98
N ILE A 12 7.82 8.53 -4.51
CA ILE A 12 8.40 9.85 -4.21
C ILE A 12 8.97 10.52 -5.46
N LEU A 13 8.89 11.86 -5.48
CA LEU A 13 9.54 12.73 -6.47
C LEU A 13 10.42 13.75 -5.74
N ILE A 14 11.67 13.90 -6.18
CA ILE A 14 12.59 14.94 -5.70
C ILE A 14 12.93 15.86 -6.85
N ILE A 15 12.70 17.16 -6.66
CA ILE A 15 13.06 18.21 -7.61
C ILE A 15 14.10 19.12 -6.95
N VAL A 16 15.25 19.27 -7.61
CA VAL A 16 16.27 20.24 -7.19
C VAL A 16 16.30 21.39 -8.18
N VAL A 17 15.91 22.58 -7.72
CA VAL A 17 16.00 23.81 -8.51
C VAL A 17 17.34 24.47 -8.23
N ARG A 18 18.11 24.72 -9.28
CA ARG A 18 19.43 25.37 -9.19
C ARG A 18 19.50 26.58 -10.12
N TYR A 19 19.89 27.71 -9.54
CA TYR A 19 20.22 28.93 -10.27
C TYR A 19 21.73 29.02 -10.51
N PHE A 20 22.15 29.52 -11.67
CA PHE A 20 23.57 29.65 -12.00
C PHE A 20 24.22 30.82 -11.24
N GLY A 21 25.21 30.52 -10.40
CA GLY A 21 25.89 31.50 -9.55
C GLY A 21 27.16 32.13 -10.15
N GLY A 22 27.33 32.13 -11.47
CA GLY A 22 28.48 32.75 -12.14
C GLY A 22 29.72 31.86 -12.30
N ILE A 23 29.78 30.69 -11.64
CA ILE A 23 30.89 29.73 -11.75
C ILE A 23 30.38 28.35 -12.16
N LYS A 24 31.05 27.73 -13.14
CA LYS A 24 30.77 26.35 -13.56
C LYS A 24 31.35 25.37 -12.54
N LEU A 25 30.53 24.47 -12.03
CA LEU A 25 30.93 23.45 -11.05
C LEU A 25 31.59 22.21 -11.68
N GLY A 26 31.52 22.07 -13.01
CA GLY A 26 31.87 20.83 -13.69
C GLY A 26 30.95 19.67 -13.31
N THR A 27 31.14 18.52 -13.95
CA THR A 27 30.27 17.35 -13.77
C THR A 27 30.30 16.82 -12.33
N SER A 28 31.49 16.68 -11.74
CA SER A 28 31.66 16.19 -10.37
C SER A 28 31.00 17.11 -9.34
N GLY A 29 31.18 18.43 -9.48
CA GLY A 29 30.58 19.40 -8.57
C GLY A 29 29.05 19.43 -8.66
N LEU A 30 28.47 19.26 -9.86
CA LEU A 30 27.02 19.15 -10.03
C LEU A 30 26.45 17.89 -9.37
N ILE A 31 27.13 16.75 -9.53
CA ILE A 31 26.73 15.49 -8.89
C ILE A 31 26.71 15.65 -7.36
N VAL A 32 27.77 16.24 -6.78
CA VAL A 32 27.85 16.47 -5.34
C VAL A 32 26.74 17.41 -4.86
N ALA A 33 26.54 18.55 -5.53
CA ALA A 33 25.54 19.54 -5.13
C ALA A 33 24.11 18.97 -5.16
N TYR A 34 23.72 18.28 -6.24
CA TYR A 34 22.38 17.68 -6.33
C TYR A 34 22.20 16.50 -5.37
N LYS A 35 23.26 15.70 -5.16
CA LYS A 35 23.22 14.60 -4.18
C LYS A 35 23.05 15.12 -2.75
N ALA A 36 23.72 16.21 -2.39
CA ALA A 36 23.60 16.83 -1.07
C ALA A 36 22.21 17.42 -0.86
N ALA A 37 21.71 18.23 -1.80
CA ALA A 37 20.39 18.84 -1.71
C ALA A 37 19.26 17.78 -1.57
N ALA A 38 19.33 16.69 -2.32
CA ALA A 38 18.37 15.59 -2.19
C ALA A 38 18.47 14.88 -0.83
N ALA A 39 19.68 14.68 -0.30
CA ALA A 39 19.87 14.06 1.01
C ALA A 39 19.31 14.92 2.14
N GLU A 40 19.55 16.23 2.10
CA GLU A 40 19.01 17.18 3.08
C GLU A 40 17.47 17.21 3.05
N ALA A 41 16.87 17.21 1.85
CA ALA A 41 15.42 17.15 1.69
C ALA A 41 14.82 15.85 2.26
N ILE A 42 15.47 14.70 2.02
CA ILE A 42 15.04 13.41 2.58
C ILE A 42 15.15 13.44 4.11
N ALA A 43 16.26 13.94 4.66
CA ALA A 43 16.50 13.99 6.11
C ALA A 43 15.48 14.88 6.85
N ALA A 44 14.95 15.91 6.17
CA ALA A 44 13.92 16.79 6.72
C ALA A 44 12.49 16.26 6.51
N ALA A 45 12.30 15.24 5.66
CA ALA A 45 10.98 14.69 5.37
C ALA A 45 10.56 13.66 6.41
N ASN A 46 9.25 13.54 6.65
CA ASN A 46 8.71 12.45 7.45
C ASN A 46 8.51 11.22 6.56
N MET A 47 9.17 10.11 6.90
CA MET A 47 9.04 8.84 6.18
C MET A 47 7.91 8.01 6.78
N ILE A 48 7.02 7.50 5.93
CA ILE A 48 5.89 6.66 6.34
C ILE A 48 6.04 5.31 5.67
N GLU A 49 6.06 4.24 6.46
CA GLU A 49 5.98 2.89 5.94
C GLU A 49 4.55 2.60 5.48
N LYS A 50 4.41 2.13 4.25
CA LYS A 50 3.12 1.70 3.69
C LYS A 50 3.26 0.31 3.11
N THR A 51 2.19 -0.46 3.26
CA THR A 51 2.02 -1.74 2.60
C THR A 51 1.32 -1.53 1.26
N VAL A 52 1.67 -2.35 0.27
CA VAL A 52 0.82 -2.49 -0.91
C VAL A 52 -0.35 -3.36 -0.46
N ASP A 53 -1.52 -2.75 -0.38
CA ASP A 53 -2.76 -3.42 0.01
C ASP A 53 -3.65 -3.65 -1.22
N GLU A 54 -4.43 -4.71 -1.15
CA GLU A 54 -5.48 -5.02 -2.10
C GLU A 54 -6.84 -5.07 -1.39
N GLU A 55 -7.89 -4.79 -2.15
CA GLU A 55 -9.27 -4.90 -1.69
C GLU A 55 -9.95 -6.13 -2.30
N VAL A 56 -10.88 -6.71 -1.56
CA VAL A 56 -11.77 -7.76 -2.04
C VAL A 56 -13.15 -7.57 -1.43
N ALA A 57 -14.19 -7.72 -2.24
CA ALA A 57 -15.56 -7.74 -1.77
C ALA A 57 -16.06 -9.19 -1.77
N VAL A 58 -16.69 -9.60 -0.68
CA VAL A 58 -17.32 -10.92 -0.53
C VAL A 58 -18.80 -10.76 -0.23
N VAL A 59 -19.63 -11.49 -0.98
CA VAL A 59 -21.07 -11.60 -0.77
C VAL A 59 -21.37 -13.01 -0.27
N PHE A 60 -22.17 -13.14 0.78
CA PHE A 60 -22.49 -14.43 1.40
C PHE A 60 -23.84 -14.38 2.11
N GLU A 61 -24.46 -15.53 2.36
CA GLU A 61 -25.73 -15.59 3.08
C GLU A 61 -25.52 -15.44 4.60
N TYR A 62 -26.47 -14.81 5.29
CA TYR A 62 -26.40 -14.54 6.73
C TYR A 62 -26.01 -15.74 7.63
N PRO A 63 -26.47 -16.99 7.39
CA PRO A 63 -26.09 -18.15 8.19
C PRO A 63 -24.56 -18.39 8.27
N PHE A 64 -23.80 -17.93 7.28
CA PHE A 64 -22.35 -18.10 7.21
C PHE A 64 -21.55 -16.93 7.80
N MET A 65 -22.23 -15.95 8.42
CA MET A 65 -21.60 -14.80 9.07
C MET A 65 -20.49 -15.19 10.05
N ASN A 66 -20.74 -16.21 10.89
CA ASN A 66 -19.76 -16.64 11.88
C ASN A 66 -18.49 -17.20 11.24
N ASP A 67 -18.61 -17.91 10.12
CA ASP A 67 -17.46 -18.46 9.40
C ASP A 67 -16.63 -17.36 8.74
N ILE A 68 -17.30 -16.39 8.11
CA ILE A 68 -16.64 -15.21 7.53
C ILE A 68 -15.95 -14.39 8.62
N MET A 69 -16.62 -14.08 9.73
CA MET A 69 -16.05 -13.31 10.83
C MET A 69 -14.89 -14.04 11.51
N ARG A 70 -14.90 -15.37 11.56
CA ARG A 70 -13.75 -16.16 12.03
C ARG A 70 -12.56 -15.99 11.11
N ILE A 71 -12.75 -16.04 9.79
CA ILE A 71 -11.68 -15.80 8.81
C ILE A 71 -11.14 -14.37 8.96
N VAL A 72 -12.02 -13.38 9.06
CA VAL A 72 -11.64 -11.97 9.26
C VAL A 72 -10.85 -11.79 10.56
N LYS A 73 -11.24 -12.47 11.65
CA LYS A 73 -10.49 -12.39 12.91
C LYS A 73 -9.11 -13.04 12.83
N GLU A 74 -8.97 -14.14 12.09
CA GLU A 74 -7.72 -14.90 11.98
C GLU A 74 -6.73 -14.30 10.96
N GLU A 75 -7.23 -13.66 9.91
CA GLU A 75 -6.40 -13.04 8.86
C GLU A 75 -6.25 -11.52 9.04
N GLU A 76 -7.02 -10.92 9.95
CA GLU A 76 -6.97 -9.49 10.33
C GLU A 76 -7.00 -8.48 9.16
N PRO A 77 -7.86 -8.64 8.13
CA PRO A 77 -8.06 -7.59 7.15
C PRO A 77 -8.78 -6.39 7.79
N ALA A 78 -8.55 -5.19 7.25
CA ALA A 78 -9.36 -4.03 7.57
C ALA A 78 -10.74 -4.15 6.90
N ILE A 79 -11.81 -3.98 7.67
CA ILE A 79 -13.18 -3.93 7.14
C ILE A 79 -13.45 -2.50 6.66
N LEU A 80 -13.60 -2.31 5.34
CA LEU A 80 -13.90 -1.01 4.72
C LEU A 80 -15.40 -0.73 4.66
N GLU A 81 -16.19 -1.79 4.42
CA GLU A 81 -17.64 -1.71 4.26
C GLU A 81 -18.27 -3.02 4.72
N GLN A 82 -19.44 -2.93 5.35
CA GLN A 82 -20.26 -4.07 5.73
C GLN A 82 -21.74 -3.73 5.56
N SER A 83 -22.50 -4.60 4.88
CA SER A 83 -23.96 -4.52 4.81
C SER A 83 -24.59 -5.87 5.14
N TYR A 84 -25.77 -5.83 5.75
CA TYR A 84 -26.50 -7.00 6.20
C TYR A 84 -27.96 -6.87 5.76
N ASP A 85 -28.26 -7.32 4.52
CA ASP A 85 -29.61 -7.41 3.99
C ASP A 85 -29.99 -8.89 3.80
N MET A 86 -30.60 -9.28 2.66
CA MET A 86 -30.84 -10.70 2.35
C MET A 86 -29.52 -11.45 2.15
N ASP A 87 -28.61 -10.83 1.41
CA ASP A 87 -27.21 -11.24 1.34
C ASP A 87 -26.36 -10.24 2.12
N CYS A 88 -25.32 -10.74 2.78
CA CYS A 88 -24.33 -9.93 3.46
C CYS A 88 -23.23 -9.55 2.47
N LEU A 89 -22.82 -8.28 2.49
CA LEU A 89 -21.66 -7.79 1.74
C LEU A 89 -20.58 -7.37 2.73
N MET A 90 -19.33 -7.72 2.46
CA MET A 90 -18.18 -7.21 3.20
C MET A 90 -17.05 -6.84 2.25
N ARG A 91 -16.55 -5.60 2.36
CA ARG A 91 -15.36 -5.13 1.64
C ARG A 91 -14.18 -5.15 2.60
N LEU A 92 -13.16 -5.91 2.23
CA LEU A 92 -11.99 -6.19 3.05
C LEU A 92 -10.74 -5.63 2.35
N ARG A 93 -9.83 -5.03 3.12
CA ARG A 93 -8.52 -4.61 2.66
C ARG A 93 -7.44 -5.34 3.45
N ILE A 94 -6.47 -5.92 2.76
CA ILE A 94 -5.31 -6.56 3.38
C ILE A 94 -4.07 -6.39 2.50
N ARG A 95 -2.88 -6.56 3.09
CA ARG A 95 -1.61 -6.58 2.36
C ARG A 95 -1.69 -7.55 1.18
N GLN A 96 -1.26 -7.12 0.00
CA GLN A 96 -1.24 -7.88 -1.25
C GLN A 96 -0.64 -9.28 -1.07
N SER A 97 0.45 -9.42 -0.30
CA SER A 97 1.08 -10.71 -0.04
C SER A 97 0.19 -11.72 0.72
N MET A 98 -0.81 -11.23 1.46
CA MET A 98 -1.75 -12.03 2.25
C MET A 98 -3.07 -12.28 1.52
N MET A 99 -3.37 -11.49 0.47
CA MET A 99 -4.61 -11.60 -0.30
C MET A 99 -4.87 -13.02 -0.85
N PRO A 100 -3.89 -13.75 -1.40
CA PRO A 100 -4.12 -15.12 -1.88
C PRO A 100 -4.62 -16.07 -0.78
N LYS A 101 -4.09 -15.94 0.44
CA LYS A 101 -4.51 -16.75 1.59
C LYS A 101 -5.93 -16.39 2.02
N LEU A 102 -6.26 -15.10 2.07
CA LEU A 102 -7.60 -14.62 2.41
C LEU A 102 -8.64 -15.13 1.41
N ARG A 103 -8.41 -14.93 0.10
CA ARG A 103 -9.31 -15.41 -0.97
C ARG A 103 -9.56 -16.91 -0.88
N ALA A 104 -8.50 -17.71 -0.77
CA ALA A 104 -8.59 -19.17 -0.68
C ALA A 104 -9.34 -19.67 0.58
N ARG A 105 -9.44 -18.85 1.64
CA ARG A 105 -10.23 -19.17 2.82
C ARG A 105 -11.69 -18.74 2.67
N LEU A 106 -11.94 -17.57 2.09
CA LEU A 106 -13.30 -17.07 1.83
C LEU A 106 -14.04 -17.97 0.85
N GLU A 107 -13.38 -18.43 -0.23
CA GLU A 107 -13.96 -19.33 -1.24
C GLU A 107 -14.35 -20.72 -0.70
N LYS A 108 -13.86 -21.11 0.48
CA LYS A 108 -14.25 -22.37 1.13
C LYS A 108 -15.59 -22.29 1.86
N VAL A 109 -16.13 -21.09 2.02
CA VAL A 109 -17.46 -20.88 2.62
C VAL A 109 -18.51 -21.06 1.53
N GLU A 110 -19.48 -21.95 1.77
CA GLU A 110 -20.37 -22.52 0.74
C GLU A 110 -21.14 -21.48 -0.11
N THR A 111 -21.54 -20.36 0.49
CA THR A 111 -22.31 -19.29 -0.19
C THR A 111 -21.48 -18.06 -0.53
N ALA A 112 -20.19 -18.07 -0.19
CA ALA A 112 -19.32 -16.92 -0.39
C ALA A 112 -18.93 -16.77 -1.86
N ARG A 113 -19.20 -15.59 -2.40
CA ARG A 113 -18.86 -15.18 -3.77
C ARG A 113 -17.99 -13.95 -3.70
N LEU A 114 -16.77 -14.05 -4.22
CA LEU A 114 -15.88 -12.91 -4.36
C LEU A 114 -16.31 -12.09 -5.57
N LEU A 115 -16.41 -10.78 -5.40
CA LEU A 115 -16.61 -9.83 -6.49
C LEU A 115 -15.24 -9.35 -6.93
N GLU A 116 -14.90 -9.60 -8.19
CA GLU A 116 -13.74 -8.97 -8.84
C GLU A 116 -14.20 -7.64 -9.44
N GLU A 117 -13.47 -6.56 -9.13
CA GLU A 117 -13.57 -5.28 -9.85
C GLU A 117 -12.70 -5.29 -11.11
#